data_AF-A0A9P0I8J3-F1
#
_entry.id   AF-A0A9P0I8J3-F1
#
_cell.length_a   1.000
_cell.length_b   1.000
_cell.length_c   1.000
_cell.angle_alpha   90.00
_cell.angle_beta   90.00
_cell.angle_gamma   90.00
#
_symmetry.space_group_name_H-M   'P 1'
#
loop_
_entity.id
_entity.type
_entity.pdbx_description
1 polymer ?
#
loop_
_entity_poly.entity_id
_entity_poly.type
_entity_poly.pdbx_seq_one_letter_code
_entity_poly.pdbx_strand_id
1 'polypeptide(L)'
;MIPRNYEGRLSEEMLMTPKKRPFCNAFTGCGRKRSQQAPGMPAQELMRQKQYMDDETLGSLLDSETAIEELSRQILSEAKLWEAIQEASAEIARRKQKESY
;
A
#
# COMPACT_ATOMS: atom_id res chain seq x y z
N MET A 1 19.85 25.78 45.12
CA MET A 1 20.72 26.34 44.06
C MET A 1 21.57 25.23 43.51
N ILE A 2 21.49 24.96 42.20
CA ILE A 2 22.41 24.05 41.50
C ILE A 2 23.56 24.91 40.97
N PRO A 3 24.83 24.63 41.32
CA PRO A 3 25.94 25.09 40.52
C PRO A 3 26.13 24.17 39.31
N ARG A 4 25.87 24.74 38.12
CA ARG A 4 26.29 24.21 36.82
C ARG A 4 27.81 24.15 36.80
N ASN A 5 28.38 22.95 36.64
CA ASN A 5 29.66 22.61 35.97
C ASN A 5 30.19 21.25 36.48
N TYR A 6 29.54 20.14 36.12
CA TYR A 6 30.20 18.83 36.13
C TYR A 6 30.14 18.25 34.72
N GLU A 7 31.04 18.76 33.89
CA GLU A 7 31.43 18.17 32.62
C GLU A 7 32.86 17.65 32.81
N GLY A 8 33.13 16.42 32.36
CA GLY A 8 34.49 15.92 32.20
C GLY A 8 35.02 14.93 33.25
N ARG A 9 34.44 13.72 33.28
CA ARG A 9 35.24 12.48 33.15
C ARG A 9 34.31 11.29 32.89
N LEU A 10 33.93 11.16 31.62
CA LEU A 10 33.58 9.86 31.07
C LEU A 10 34.83 8.99 31.26
N SER A 11 34.76 8.07 32.23
CA SER A 11 35.89 7.24 32.64
C SER A 11 36.49 6.55 31.42
N GLU A 12 37.80 6.68 31.27
CA GLU A 12 38.63 6.04 30.23
C GLU A 12 38.36 4.53 30.09
N GLU A 13 37.81 3.92 31.14
CA GLU A 13 37.29 2.56 31.21
C GLU A 13 36.13 2.28 30.23
N MET A 14 35.26 3.24 29.90
CA MET A 14 34.15 3.07 28.95
C MET A 14 34.60 3.11 27.47
N LEU A 15 35.81 3.58 27.18
CA LEU A 15 36.38 3.69 25.83
C LEU A 15 37.14 2.43 25.39
N MET A 16 37.65 1.64 26.35
CA MET A 16 38.46 0.44 26.10
C MET A 16 37.66 -0.87 26.07
N THR A 17 36.43 -0.88 26.58
CA THR A 17 35.54 -2.05 26.44
C THR A 17 34.77 -1.98 25.11
N PRO A 18 34.87 -2.98 24.22
CA PRO A 18 33.98 -3.08 23.07
C PRO A 18 32.53 -3.16 23.59
N LYS A 19 31.74 -2.10 23.41
CA LYS A 19 30.30 -2.14 23.68
C LYS A 19 29.67 -3.13 22.71
N LYS A 20 29.54 -4.40 23.12
CA LYS A 20 28.80 -5.40 22.36
C LYS A 20 27.42 -4.81 22.11
N ARG A 21 27.10 -4.56 20.85
CA ARG A 21 25.75 -4.10 20.47
C ARG A 21 24.79 -5.16 20.99
N PRO A 22 23.77 -4.80 21.78
CA PRO A 22 22.85 -5.79 22.32
C PRO A 22 22.29 -6.61 21.15
N PHE A 23 22.17 -7.92 21.34
CA PHE A 23 21.64 -8.81 20.31
C PHE A 23 20.35 -8.21 19.73
N CYS A 24 20.34 -8.04 18.41
CA CYS A 24 19.17 -7.59 17.68
C CYS A 24 18.15 -8.73 17.67
N ASN A 25 17.33 -8.80 18.72
CA ASN A 25 16.18 -9.70 18.75
C ASN A 25 14.99 -9.03 18.06
N ALA A 26 14.12 -9.84 17.44
CA ALA A 26 12.95 -9.35 16.71
C ALA A 26 12.02 -8.44 17.55
N PHE A 27 12.08 -8.56 18.88
CA PHE A 27 11.22 -7.85 19.83
C PHE A 27 11.85 -6.59 20.46
N THR A 28 13.16 -6.39 20.41
CA THR A 28 13.84 -5.22 21.06
C THR A 28 14.10 -4.05 20.11
N GLY A 29 13.50 -4.05 18.91
CA GLY A 29 13.08 -2.85 18.17
C GLY A 29 14.11 -1.80 17.76
N CYS A 30 15.38 -1.87 18.15
CA CYS A 30 16.39 -0.86 17.78
C CYS A 30 17.07 -1.14 16.41
N GLY A 31 16.61 -2.18 15.69
CA GLY A 31 17.14 -2.55 14.38
C GLY A 31 16.66 -1.60 13.28
N ARG A 32 17.43 -0.53 13.00
CA ARG A 32 17.27 0.23 11.76
C ARG A 32 17.44 -0.74 10.58
N LYS A 33 16.38 -0.95 9.78
CA LYS A 33 16.44 -1.84 8.61
C LYS A 33 17.54 -1.34 7.67
N ARG A 34 18.51 -2.21 7.36
CA ARG A 34 19.74 -1.89 6.63
C ARG A 34 19.53 -1.52 5.15
N SER A 35 18.31 -1.63 4.62
CA SER A 35 18.05 -1.56 3.18
C SER A 35 17.33 -0.30 2.69
N GLN A 36 17.24 0.78 3.47
CA GLN A 36 16.61 2.03 2.99
C GLN A 36 17.53 2.88 2.10
N GLN A 37 18.80 2.51 1.91
CA GLN A 37 19.74 3.29 1.09
C GLN A 37 20.38 2.35 0.05
N ALA A 38 20.04 2.55 -1.22
CA ALA A 38 20.76 1.91 -2.32
C ALA A 38 22.24 2.36 -2.29
N PRO A 39 23.23 1.45 -2.35
CA PRO A 39 24.64 1.83 -2.35
C PRO A 39 24.94 2.71 -3.58
N GLY A 40 25.49 3.90 -3.35
CA GLY A 40 26.00 4.77 -4.42
C GLY A 40 25.12 5.95 -4.85
N MET A 41 23.90 6.09 -4.31
CA MET A 41 23.02 7.21 -4.68
C MET A 41 22.99 8.31 -3.60
N PRO A 42 23.26 9.59 -3.95
CA PRO A 42 23.12 10.71 -3.01
C PRO A 42 21.67 10.80 -2.50
N ALA A 43 21.50 11.08 -1.20
CA ALA A 43 20.18 11.10 -0.56
C ALA A 43 19.16 12.05 -1.23
N GLN A 44 19.66 13.10 -1.88
CA GLN A 44 18.90 14.06 -2.68
C GLN A 44 18.25 13.38 -3.90
N GLU A 45 18.99 12.53 -4.61
CA GLU A 45 18.47 11.79 -5.77
C GLU A 45 17.48 10.71 -5.37
N LEU A 46 17.70 10.04 -4.24
CA LEU A 46 16.76 9.05 -3.74
C LEU A 46 15.42 9.69 -3.33
N MET A 47 15.45 10.86 -2.71
CA MET A 47 14.23 11.64 -2.43
C MET A 47 13.53 12.09 -3.71
N ARG A 48 14.29 12.60 -4.70
CA ARG A 48 13.74 13.02 -5.98
C ARG A 48 13.13 11.87 -6.78
N GLN A 49 13.81 10.72 -6.81
CA GLN A 49 13.33 9.50 -7.47
C GLN A 49 12.08 8.97 -6.78
N LYS A 50 12.04 8.98 -5.45
CA LYS A 50 10.86 8.54 -4.69
C LYS A 50 9.66 9.45 -4.96
N GLN A 51 9.87 10.76 -5.02
CA GLN A 51 8.81 11.72 -5.33
C GLN A 51 8.29 11.55 -6.77
N TYR A 52 9.17 11.25 -7.73
CA TYR A 52 8.79 11.04 -9.13
C TYR A 52 8.01 9.72 -9.34
N MET A 53 8.41 8.65 -8.65
CA MET A 53 7.68 7.37 -8.69
C MET A 53 6.32 7.48 -8.02
N ASP A 54 6.18 8.27 -6.95
CA ASP A 54 4.91 8.48 -6.24
C ASP A 54 3.88 9.21 -7.13
N ASP A 55 4.31 10.24 -7.87
CA ASP A 55 3.42 11.02 -8.76
C ASP A 55 2.90 10.20 -9.96
N GLU A 56 3.78 9.47 -10.64
CA GLU A 56 3.40 8.59 -11.77
C GLU A 56 2.53 7.41 -11.33
N THR A 57 2.84 6.80 -10.18
CA THR A 57 2.03 5.68 -9.66
C THR A 57 0.67 6.16 -9.15
N LEU A 58 0.60 7.36 -8.56
CA LEU A 58 -0.67 7.97 -8.18
C LEU A 58 -1.53 8.31 -9.40
N GLY A 59 -0.94 8.86 -10.46
CA GLY A 59 -1.64 9.12 -11.71
C GLY A 59 -2.21 7.84 -12.35
N SER A 60 -1.43 6.77 -12.41
CA SER A 60 -1.87 5.47 -12.92
C SER A 60 -2.94 4.82 -12.02
N LEU A 61 -2.86 5.00 -10.70
CA LEU A 61 -3.86 4.50 -9.76
C LEU A 61 -5.21 5.20 -9.95
N LEU A 62 -5.21 6.53 -10.07
CA LEU A 62 -6.41 7.33 -10.28
C LEU A 62 -7.08 6.99 -11.62
N ASP A 63 -6.30 6.80 -12.69
CA ASP A 63 -6.82 6.34 -13.99
C ASP A 63 -7.46 4.94 -13.87
N SER A 64 -6.81 4.05 -13.12
CA SER A 64 -7.35 2.71 -12.84
C SER A 64 -8.64 2.75 -12.04
N GLU A 65 -8.79 3.64 -11.06
CA GLU A 65 -10.02 3.80 -10.29
C GLU A 65 -11.20 4.19 -11.18
N THR A 66 -11.00 5.13 -12.12
CA THR A 66 -12.06 5.52 -13.06
C THR A 66 -12.46 4.37 -13.99
N ALA A 67 -11.49 3.59 -14.48
CA ALA A 67 -11.75 2.42 -15.31
C ALA A 67 -12.49 1.31 -14.54
N ILE A 68 -12.14 1.10 -13.27
CA ILE A 68 -12.81 0.12 -12.40
C ILE A 68 -14.27 0.54 -12.15
N GLU A 69 -14.53 1.82 -11.87
CA GLU A 69 -15.89 2.29 -11.68
C GLU A 69 -16.74 2.09 -12.94
N GLU A 70 -16.20 2.37 -14.12
CA GLU A 70 -16.92 2.20 -15.38
C GLU A 70 -17.23 0.73 -15.67
N LEU A 71 -16.26 -0.16 -15.46
CA LEU A 71 -16.48 -1.60 -15.57
C LEU A 71 -17.56 -2.08 -14.58
N SER A 72 -17.58 -1.55 -13.36
CA SER A 72 -18.60 -1.90 -12.38
C SER A 72 -20.01 -1.52 -12.84
N ARG A 73 -20.17 -0.32 -13.42
CA ARG A 73 -21.43 0.14 -14.01
C ARG A 73 -21.86 -0.77 -15.16
N GLN A 74 -20.92 -1.11 -16.04
CA GLN A 74 -21.18 -2.01 -17.17
C GLN A 74 -21.66 -3.39 -16.70
N ILE A 75 -20.95 -4.04 -15.77
CA ILE A 75 -21.32 -5.35 -15.21
C ILE A 75 -22.75 -5.33 -14.64
N LEU A 76 -23.09 -4.31 -13.86
CA LEU A 76 -24.43 -4.19 -13.27
C LEU A 76 -25.52 -3.97 -14.33
N SER A 77 -25.24 -3.13 -15.33
CA SER A 77 -26.18 -2.91 -16.44
C SER A 77 -26.42 -4.17 -17.27
N GLU A 78 -25.37 -4.96 -17.50
CA GLU A 78 -25.44 -6.23 -18.22
C GLU A 78 -26.23 -7.27 -17.43
N ALA A 79 -26.01 -7.37 -16.12
CA ALA A 79 -26.81 -8.22 -15.23
C ALA A 79 -28.30 -7.88 -15.28
N LYS A 80 -28.64 -6.57 -15.25
CA LYS A 80 -30.03 -6.11 -15.35
C LYS A 80 -30.66 -6.46 -16.70
N LEU A 81 -29.89 -6.37 -17.79
CA LEU A 81 -30.37 -6.75 -19.11
C LEU A 81 -30.64 -8.26 -19.18
N TRP A 82 -29.77 -9.08 -18.60
CA TRP A 82 -29.95 -10.52 -18.51
C TRP A 82 -31.23 -10.92 -17.77
N GLU A 83 -31.52 -10.29 -16.64
CA GLU A 83 -32.76 -10.52 -15.89
C GLU A 83 -33.99 -10.18 -16.74
N ALA A 84 -33.97 -9.04 -17.44
CA ALA A 84 -35.08 -8.64 -18.31
C ALA A 84 -35.30 -9.61 -19.48
N ILE A 85 -34.22 -10.08 -20.13
CA ILE A 85 -34.29 -11.08 -21.20
C ILE A 85 -34.86 -12.39 -20.67
N GLN A 86 -34.42 -12.82 -19.49
CA GLN A 86 -34.88 -14.05 -18.86
C GLN A 86 -36.37 -13.96 -18.51
N GLU A 87 -36.83 -12.85 -17.95
CA GLU A 87 -38.25 -12.62 -17.64
C GLU A 87 -39.11 -12.62 -18.91
N ALA A 88 -38.69 -11.90 -19.95
CA ALA A 88 -39.37 -11.88 -21.24
C ALA A 88 -39.44 -13.28 -21.87
N SER A 89 -38.35 -14.04 -21.80
CA SER A 89 -38.29 -15.42 -22.32
C SER A 89 -39.24 -16.35 -21.57
N ALA A 90 -39.31 -16.22 -20.24
CA ALA A 90 -40.23 -17.00 -19.41
C ALA A 90 -41.71 -16.66 -19.73
N GLU A 91 -42.02 -15.38 -19.94
CA GLU A 91 -43.37 -14.94 -20.33
C GLU A 91 -43.77 -15.48 -21.71
N ILE A 92 -42.87 -15.45 -22.69
CA ILE A 92 -43.11 -16.03 -24.02
C ILE A 92 -43.39 -17.54 -23.90
N ALA A 93 -42.63 -18.26 -23.08
CA ALA A 93 -42.83 -19.68 -22.86
C ALA A 93 -44.22 -20.00 -22.25
N ARG A 94 -44.67 -19.19 -21.28
CA ARG A 94 -46.02 -19.32 -20.69
C ARG A 94 -47.12 -19.09 -21.71
N ARG A 95 -46.97 -18.08 -22.58
CA ARG A 95 -47.96 -17.79 -23.64
C ARG A 95 -48.07 -18.94 -24.64
N LYS A 96 -46.95 -19.49 -25.08
CA LYS A 96 -46.92 -20.65 -25.98
C LYS A 96 -47.61 -21.88 -25.38
N GLN A 97 -47.47 -22.12 -24.08
CA GLN A 97 -48.18 -23.21 -23.40
C GLN A 97 -49.71 -23.00 -23.37
N LYS A 98 -50.17 -21.76 -23.17
CA LYS A 98 -51.61 -21.42 -23.19
C LYS A 98 -52.22 -21.50 -24.59
N GLU A 99 -51.47 -21.20 -25.63
CA GLU A 99 -51.94 -21.31 -27.03
C GLU A 99 -51.92 -22.76 -27.55
N SER A 100 -51.15 -23.65 -26.91
CA SER A 100 -51.06 -25.06 -27.28
C SER A 100 -52.12 -25.95 -26.62
N TYR A 101 -52.95 -25.41 -25.74
CA TYR A 101 -54.02 -26.12 -25.02
C TYR A 101 -55.38 -25.54 -25.40
#